data_AF-A0A392NC22-F1
#
_entry.id   AF-A0A392NC22-F1
#
_cell.length_a   1.000
_cell.length_b   1.000
_cell.length_c   1.000
_cell.angle_alpha   90.00
_cell.angle_beta   90.00
_cell.angle_gamma   90.00
#
_symmetry.space_group_name_H-M   'P 1'
#
loop_
_entity.id
_entity.type
_entity.pdbx_description
1 polymer ?
#
loop_
_entity_poly.entity_id
_entity_poly.type
_entity_poly.pdbx_seq_one_letter_code
_entity_poly.pdbx_strand_id
1 'polypeptide(L)' 'MDKPPQGKHSTKGLGKKMPLESEYVKWRDDVVVPCGKPVSSNVKASELMYNEYIVYNTAQ' A
#
# COMPACT_ATOMS: atom_id res chain seq x y z
N MET A 1 -7.82 -2.83 -16.26
CA MET A 1 -7.87 -4.18 -15.64
C MET A 1 -9.06 -4.15 -14.73
N ASP A 2 -10.03 -5.05 -14.94
CA ASP A 2 -11.33 -4.93 -14.26
C ASP A 2 -11.41 -5.81 -13.00
N LYS A 3 -10.52 -6.80 -12.87
CA LYS A 3 -10.37 -7.68 -11.69
C LYS A 3 -8.91 -8.07 -11.47
N PRO A 4 -8.46 -8.22 -10.21
CA PRO A 4 -7.12 -8.69 -9.90
C PRO A 4 -6.96 -10.20 -10.20
N PRO A 5 -5.72 -10.72 -10.23
CA PRO A 5 -5.48 -12.16 -10.38
C PRO A 5 -6.21 -13.01 -9.34
N GLN A 6 -6.46 -14.28 -9.65
CA GLN A 6 -7.15 -15.20 -8.74
C GLN A 6 -6.47 -15.25 -7.37
N GLY A 7 -7.27 -15.14 -6.30
CA GLY A 7 -6.78 -15.12 -4.91
C GLY A 7 -6.25 -13.78 -4.43
N LYS A 8 -6.43 -12.69 -5.19
CA LYS A 8 -6.10 -11.32 -4.78
C LYS A 8 -7.37 -10.47 -4.68
N HIS A 9 -7.37 -9.51 -3.76
CA HIS A 9 -8.51 -8.61 -3.51
C HIS A 9 -8.25 -7.17 -3.98
N SER A 10 -6.98 -6.80 -4.13
CA SER A 10 -6.56 -5.44 -4.45
C SER A 10 -5.21 -5.45 -5.16
N THR A 11 -4.79 -4.28 -5.62
CA THR A 11 -3.45 -4.02 -6.15
C THR A 11 -2.73 -3.02 -5.26
N LYS A 12 -1.47 -3.30 -4.94
CA LYS A 12 -0.55 -2.33 -4.36
C LYS A 12 0.47 -1.93 -5.42
N GLY A 13 0.37 -0.70 -5.91
CA GLY A 13 1.43 -0.07 -6.70
C GLY A 13 2.63 0.19 -5.78
N LEU A 14 3.79 -0.33 -6.14
CA LEU A 14 5.00 -0.23 -5.33
C LEU A 14 5.80 1.02 -5.72
N GLY A 15 5.76 2.04 -4.86
CA GLY A 15 6.50 3.28 -5.05
C GLY A 15 7.94 3.24 -4.53
N LYS A 16 8.75 4.19 -4.97
CA LYS A 16 10.14 4.41 -4.49
C LYS A 16 10.21 4.92 -3.05
N LYS A 17 9.12 5.50 -2.53
CA LYS A 17 8.98 5.97 -1.14
C LYS A 17 7.82 5.25 -0.46
N MET A 18 8.01 4.95 0.83
CA MET A 18 6.99 4.36 1.70
C MET A 18 7.08 4.95 3.12
N PRO A 19 6.01 4.93 3.91
CA PRO A 19 6.06 5.31 5.32
C PRO A 19 6.93 4.32 6.12
N LEU A 20 7.64 4.79 7.14
CA LEU A 20 8.47 3.94 8.00
C LEU A 20 7.60 2.95 8.81
N GLU A 21 7.81 1.64 8.59
CA GLU A 21 6.95 0.59 9.17
C GLU A 21 6.97 0.53 10.70
N SER A 22 8.10 0.84 11.33
CA SER A 22 8.20 0.87 12.80
C SER A 22 7.35 1.97 13.45
N GLU A 23 6.86 2.93 12.67
CA GLU A 23 5.98 4.01 13.11
C GLU A 23 4.51 3.74 12.76
N TYR A 24 4.17 2.55 12.26
CA TYR A 24 2.78 2.18 12.01
C TYR A 24 2.06 1.98 13.33
N VAL A 25 0.82 2.46 13.40
CA VAL A 25 -0.03 2.28 14.58
C VAL A 25 -1.21 1.39 14.25
N LYS A 26 -1.59 0.53 15.21
CA LYS A 26 -2.90 -0.13 15.17
C LYS A 26 -3.94 0.84 15.70
N TRP A 27 -4.94 1.11 14.89
CA TRP A 27 -6.14 1.83 15.25
C TRP A 27 -7.27 0.82 15.53
N ARG A 28 -8.48 1.32 15.76
CA ARG A 28 -9.70 0.53 16.00
C ARG A 28 -9.88 -0.56 14.94
N ASP A 29 -10.51 -1.66 15.33
CA ASP A 29 -10.88 -2.76 14.44
C ASP A 29 -9.70 -3.34 13.65
N ASP A 30 -8.52 -3.40 14.30
CA ASP A 30 -7.25 -3.85 13.72
C ASP A 30 -6.80 -3.08 12.45
N VAL A 31 -7.34 -1.89 12.22
CA VAL A 31 -6.93 -1.02 11.11
C VAL A 31 -5.50 -0.53 11.34
N VAL A 32 -4.62 -0.75 10.35
CA VAL A 32 -3.23 -0.26 10.40
C VAL A 32 -3.14 1.11 9.74
N VAL A 33 -2.61 2.09 10.48
CA VAL A 33 -2.38 3.45 9.96
C VAL A 33 -0.89 3.63 9.65
N PRO A 34 -0.51 3.81 8.36
CA PRO A 34 0.88 3.98 7.97
C PRO A 34 1.32 5.45 8.10
N CYS A 35 1.35 5.96 9.34
CA CYS A 35 1.65 7.37 9.65
C CYS A 35 3.14 7.69 9.81
N GLY A 36 4.02 6.78 9.40
CA GLY A 36 5.47 6.98 9.52
C GLY A 36 6.03 8.02 8.56
N LYS A 37 7.19 8.58 8.90
CA LYS A 37 7.93 9.48 7.99
C LYS A 37 8.26 8.77 6.66
N PRO A 38 8.28 9.49 5.53
CA PRO A 38 8.60 8.89 4.24
C PRO A 38 10.07 8.46 4.18
N VAL A 39 10.29 7.19 3.90
CA VAL A 39 11.62 6.56 3.71
C VAL A 39 11.71 5.94 2.31
N SER A 40 12.93 5.63 1.86
CA SER A 40 13.13 4.90 0.60
C SER A 40 12.65 3.45 0.74
N SER A 41 11.95 2.95 -0.28
CA SER A 41 11.58 1.54 -0.36
C SER A 41 12.72 0.72 -0.98
N ASN A 42 12.62 -0.61 -0.93
CA ASN A 42 13.55 -1.53 -1.58
C ASN A 42 13.25 -1.75 -3.09
N VAL A 43 12.32 -0.97 -3.65
CA VAL A 43 11.83 -1.13 -5.02
C VAL A 43 12.78 -0.40 -5.98
N LYS A 44 13.50 -1.16 -6.81
CA LYS A 44 14.53 -0.61 -7.72
C LYS A 44 13.96 -0.08 -9.03
N ALA A 45 13.05 -0.82 -9.65
CA ALA A 45 12.41 -0.47 -10.91
C ALA A 45 10.94 -0.14 -10.64
N SER A 46 10.61 1.15 -10.63
CA SER A 46 9.24 1.63 -10.51
C SER A 46 9.12 3.01 -11.15
N GLU A 47 8.01 3.21 -11.85
CA GLU A 47 7.59 4.53 -12.35
C GLU A 47 6.87 5.33 -11.25
N LEU A 48 6.50 4.70 -10.13
CA LEU A 48 5.77 5.34 -9.04
C LEU A 48 6.73 5.92 -7.99
N MET A 49 6.48 7.16 -7.58
CA MET A 49 7.19 7.79 -6.47
C MET A 49 6.69 7.30 -5.11
N TYR A 50 5.39 7.08 -4.95
CA TYR A 50 4.75 6.64 -3.71
C TYR A 50 3.89 5.39 -3.95
N ASN A 51 3.57 4.68 -2.87
CA ASN A 51 2.67 3.53 -2.97
C ASN A 51 1.24 3.98 -3.32
N GLU A 52 0.56 3.17 -4.11
CA GLU A 52 -0.86 3.33 -4.41
C GLU A 52 -1.60 2.05 -4.04
N TYR A 53 -2.86 2.18 -3.64
CA TYR A 53 -3.71 1.05 -3.27
C TYR A 53 -5.02 1.14 -4.05
N ILE A 54 -5.31 0.12 -4.84
CA ILE A 54 -6.50 0.06 -5.71
C ILE A 54 -7.34 -1.15 -5.28
N VAL A 55 -8.61 -0.88 -4.97
CA VAL A 55 -9.65 -1.90 -4.75
C VAL A 55 -10.61 -1.93 -5.94
N TYR A 56 -11.18 -3.09 -6.22
CA TYR A 56 -12.07 -3.31 -7.38
C TYR A 56 -13.52 -3.57 -6.99
N ASN A 57 -13.82 -3.52 -5.68
CA ASN A 57 -15.15 -3.67 -5.12
C ASN A 57 -15.43 -2.46 -4.21
N THR A 58 -16.54 -1.77 -4.45
CA THR A 58 -16.94 -0.57 -3.68
C THR A 58 -17.38 -0.89 -2.25
N ALA A 59 -17.62 -2.15 -1.92
CA ALA A 59 -17.97 -2.59 -0.57
C ALA A 59 -16.76 -2.92 0.32
N GLN A 60 -15.53 -2.80 -0.20
CA GLN A 60 -14.30 -2.82 0.60
C GLN A 60 -13.97 -1.41 1.11
#